data_AF-A0A2G2GMS2-F1
#
_entry.id   AF-A0A2G2GMS2-F1
#
_cell.length_a   1.000
_cell.length_b   1.000
_cell.length_c   1.000
_cell.angle_alpha   90.00
_cell.angle_beta   90.00
_cell.angle_gamma   90.00
#
_symmetry.space_group_name_H-M   'P 1'
#
loop_
_entity.id
_entity.type
_entity.pdbx_description
1 polymer ?
#
loop_
_entity_poly.entity_id
_entity_poly.type
_entity_poly.pdbx_seq_one_letter_code
_entity_poly.pdbx_strand_id
1 'polypeptide(L)'
;MEMRAPTLRSFVFPLLLAWATLGFMAPALAQDVPETTGTASELPVADDLETIELESDEPTGPEADDQRQFAKSAALYWDFEVNLADDTDVDWVHFSLMRSGLLSLIQKNVRLSQLTFVMQDAAGNELKLPEPYWRGDDLIHTFAALPIDYYLRISGTGSETPYVLLLDLLNDTDDSEPNDTAQTAVPATGTYQVNRHNTADEDWFALDLQERSRLTITIGPEGADQGSFSATLTDPETQDQQSMDFYNTQFAQGEGGQLALIELDAGKVLLQLSAPQVGLGKARVHFDVRPVTDPFEPNDQVQDAKPWALGEVLQGVQLIQGDDDWFYIDIERPGELGMVIGGDLTPWFEISRADGEPALLDFAFKEGQSDPATDSYLTRYYGDVTPGRYLVKISASQYRLSEIQLALSFVEANQSDMDTNFFMIALDTDEGILNQLKEVANRGGGEVLAVEANDLKLALSLGSVVAKTRHRSFGVGQFAQTTLKLMAEKSFRISDIVFTPELASKQVSGLITTALQAKNSSRDEFGAKFLAMQLTLTKERSLASAEYPADSDRLRGLLRDVILSPFEPK
;
A
#
# COMPACT_ATOMS: atom_id res chain seq x y z
N MET A 1 -19.60 -45.65 18.25
CA MET A 1 -20.15 -46.53 17.19
C MET A 1 -21.57 -46.05 16.93
N GLU A 2 -21.78 -45.58 15.70
CA GLU A 2 -23.04 -45.24 15.02
C GLU A 2 -23.86 -44.00 15.41
N MET A 3 -23.61 -42.97 14.58
CA MET A 3 -24.47 -41.85 14.17
C MET A 3 -25.88 -42.27 13.75
N ARG A 4 -26.86 -41.36 13.88
CA ARG A 4 -27.90 -41.11 12.87
C ARG A 4 -28.43 -39.68 12.95
N ALA A 5 -28.33 -38.98 11.82
CA ALA A 5 -28.88 -37.66 11.53
C ALA A 5 -30.39 -37.72 11.21
N PRO A 6 -31.13 -36.60 11.29
CA PRO A 6 -32.42 -36.45 10.64
C PRO A 6 -32.30 -35.69 9.30
N THR A 7 -32.80 -36.35 8.26
CA THR A 7 -33.10 -35.83 6.92
C THR A 7 -34.16 -34.73 6.95
N LEU A 8 -33.90 -33.57 6.35
CA LEU A 8 -34.92 -32.57 6.03
C LEU A 8 -35.32 -32.68 4.56
N ARG A 9 -36.62 -32.85 4.37
CA ARG A 9 -37.31 -33.04 3.09
C ARG A 9 -37.53 -31.71 2.38
N SER A 10 -37.33 -31.76 1.07
CA SER A 10 -37.79 -30.84 0.04
C SER A 10 -39.28 -30.52 0.15
N PHE A 11 -39.62 -29.22 0.12
CA PHE A 11 -40.97 -28.72 -0.13
C PHE A 11 -40.99 -28.04 -1.50
N VAL A 12 -41.75 -28.65 -2.42
CA VAL A 12 -42.20 -28.06 -3.67
C VAL A 12 -43.65 -27.61 -3.44
N PHE A 13 -43.95 -26.35 -3.74
CA PHE A 13 -45.34 -25.88 -3.88
C PHE A 13 -45.45 -25.09 -5.19
N PRO A 14 -46.36 -25.48 -6.10
CA PRO A 14 -46.76 -24.65 -7.23
C PRO A 14 -47.99 -23.81 -6.86
N LEU A 15 -48.04 -22.55 -7.29
CA LEU A 15 -49.29 -21.79 -7.32
C LEU A 15 -49.54 -21.27 -8.74
N LEU A 16 -50.64 -21.75 -9.31
CA LEU A 16 -51.21 -21.38 -10.60
C LEU A 16 -52.68 -21.06 -10.33
N LEU A 17 -53.10 -19.82 -10.61
CA LEU A 17 -54.46 -19.34 -10.99
C LEU A 17 -54.33 -17.80 -11.07
N ALA A 18 -54.30 -17.11 -12.21
CA ALA A 18 -55.24 -16.99 -13.34
C ALA A 18 -56.49 -16.10 -13.05
N TRP A 19 -56.66 -15.11 -13.95
CA TRP A 19 -57.82 -14.23 -14.25
C TRP A 19 -57.92 -12.85 -13.59
N ALA A 20 -57.63 -11.80 -14.37
CA ALA A 20 -58.64 -10.80 -14.79
C ALA A 20 -58.08 -9.89 -15.91
N THR A 21 -58.70 -10.00 -17.08
CA THR A 21 -58.61 -9.09 -18.23
C THR A 21 -59.26 -7.74 -17.90
N LEU A 22 -58.53 -6.64 -18.08
CA LEU A 22 -59.10 -5.30 -18.19
C LEU A 22 -58.40 -4.57 -19.33
N GLY A 23 -59.13 -4.44 -20.44
CA GLY A 23 -58.76 -3.58 -21.54
C GLY A 23 -58.95 -2.12 -21.14
N PHE A 24 -57.98 -1.29 -21.50
CA PHE A 24 -58.15 0.15 -21.52
C PHE A 24 -58.06 0.65 -22.96
N MET A 25 -59.12 1.39 -23.30
CA MET A 25 -59.39 1.99 -24.58
C MET A 25 -58.39 3.09 -24.93
N ALA A 26 -57.98 3.12 -26.19
CA ALA A 26 -57.39 4.29 -26.82
C ALA A 26 -58.47 5.38 -27.02
N PRO A 27 -58.21 6.66 -26.71
CA PRO A 27 -59.07 7.74 -27.15
C PRO A 27 -58.70 8.15 -28.58
N ALA A 28 -59.60 7.88 -29.52
CA ALA A 28 -59.64 8.55 -30.81
C ALA A 28 -60.19 9.97 -30.61
N LEU A 29 -59.35 10.98 -30.81
CA LEU A 29 -59.75 12.38 -30.96
C LEU A 29 -59.61 12.75 -32.44
N ALA A 30 -60.72 12.61 -33.18
CA ALA A 30 -60.94 13.30 -34.43
C ALA A 30 -61.51 14.69 -34.09
N GLN A 31 -60.83 15.75 -34.53
CA GLN A 31 -61.39 17.10 -34.54
C GLN A 31 -61.65 17.53 -35.98
N ASP A 32 -62.89 17.94 -36.19
CA ASP A 32 -63.46 18.49 -37.41
C ASP A 32 -62.71 19.75 -37.87
N VAL A 33 -62.30 19.74 -39.15
CA VAL A 33 -61.86 20.92 -39.89
C VAL A 33 -63.09 21.52 -40.57
N PRO A 34 -63.44 22.80 -40.32
CA PRO A 34 -64.50 23.45 -41.09
C PRO A 34 -63.97 23.87 -42.47
N GLU A 35 -64.57 23.31 -43.52
CA GLU A 35 -64.49 23.83 -44.89
C GLU A 35 -65.05 25.25 -44.95
N THR A 36 -64.19 26.23 -45.26
CA THR A 36 -64.62 27.57 -45.66
C THR A 36 -64.49 27.71 -47.17
N THR A 37 -65.64 27.57 -47.86
CA THR A 37 -65.81 27.95 -49.26
C THR A 37 -65.80 29.48 -49.39
N GLY A 38 -64.65 30.04 -49.75
CA GLY A 38 -64.47 31.45 -50.11
C GLY A 38 -64.48 31.62 -51.63
N THR A 39 -65.50 32.32 -52.12
CA THR A 39 -65.76 32.70 -53.52
C THR A 39 -64.62 33.51 -54.14
N ALA A 40 -64.16 33.09 -55.31
CA ALA A 40 -63.26 33.84 -56.18
C ALA A 40 -63.97 35.09 -56.73
N SER A 41 -63.37 36.26 -56.49
CA SER A 41 -63.71 37.51 -57.16
C SER A 41 -62.60 37.85 -58.16
N GLU A 42 -62.97 37.86 -59.43
CA GLU A 42 -62.16 38.38 -60.55
C GLU A 42 -61.93 39.89 -60.37
N LEU A 43 -60.69 40.35 -60.56
CA LEU A 43 -60.32 41.73 -60.88
C LEU A 43 -58.98 41.74 -61.67
N PRO A 44 -58.68 42.82 -62.41
CA PRO A 44 -58.33 42.73 -63.83
C PRO A 44 -56.84 42.69 -64.14
N VAL A 45 -56.56 42.19 -65.34
CA VAL A 45 -55.31 42.25 -66.07
C VAL A 45 -54.88 43.71 -66.26
N ALA A 46 -53.71 44.06 -65.74
CA ALA A 46 -52.97 45.25 -66.14
C ALA A 46 -51.67 44.79 -66.83
N ASP A 47 -51.63 45.03 -68.14
CA ASP A 47 -50.41 45.05 -68.96
C ASP A 47 -49.50 46.20 -68.51
N ASP A 48 -48.21 46.06 -68.82
CA ASP A 48 -47.09 47.00 -68.68
C ASP A 48 -46.39 47.03 -67.31
N LEU A 49 -45.38 46.18 -67.16
CA LEU A 49 -44.24 46.41 -66.26
C LEU A 49 -42.95 46.46 -67.10
N GLU A 50 -42.41 47.68 -67.24
CA GLU A 50 -41.05 47.94 -67.65
C GLU A 50 -40.07 47.26 -66.69
N THR A 51 -39.10 46.55 -67.23
CA THR A 51 -37.98 45.95 -66.51
C THR A 51 -37.09 47.06 -65.95
N ILE A 52 -37.30 47.44 -64.70
CA ILE A 52 -36.36 48.25 -63.93
C ILE A 52 -35.26 47.30 -63.43
N GLU A 53 -34.06 47.39 -64.00
CA GLU A 53 -32.85 46.86 -63.36
C GLU A 53 -32.61 47.69 -62.09
N LEU A 54 -33.12 47.21 -60.97
CA LEU A 54 -32.70 47.70 -59.65
C LEU A 54 -31.28 47.16 -59.43
N GLU A 55 -30.28 48.04 -59.50
CA GLU A 55 -29.02 47.81 -58.81
C GLU A 55 -29.36 47.57 -57.34
N SER A 56 -29.33 46.31 -56.93
CA SER A 56 -29.42 45.93 -55.53
C SER A 56 -28.10 46.35 -54.89
N ASP A 57 -28.08 47.56 -54.35
CA ASP A 57 -27.16 47.91 -53.27
C ASP A 57 -27.45 46.91 -52.14
N GLU A 58 -26.73 45.78 -52.16
CA GLU A 58 -26.63 44.85 -51.03
C GLU A 58 -26.36 45.72 -49.79
N PRO A 59 -27.25 45.72 -48.79
CA PRO A 59 -27.09 46.58 -47.65
C PRO A 59 -25.79 46.20 -46.94
N THR A 60 -24.78 47.06 -47.03
CA THR A 60 -23.50 46.96 -46.29
C THR A 60 -23.66 47.21 -44.79
N GLY A 61 -24.85 46.92 -44.24
CA GLY A 61 -25.13 47.01 -42.82
C GLY A 61 -24.74 45.70 -42.12
N PRO A 62 -24.55 45.74 -40.79
CA PRO A 62 -24.31 44.52 -40.01
C PRO A 62 -25.41 43.49 -40.27
N GLU A 63 -25.04 42.22 -40.44
CA GLU A 63 -26.02 41.15 -40.52
C GLU A 63 -26.79 41.07 -39.20
N ALA A 64 -27.97 40.42 -39.22
CA ALA A 64 -28.79 40.35 -38.03
C ALA A 64 -28.05 39.63 -36.89
N ASP A 65 -27.27 38.60 -37.20
CA ASP A 65 -26.58 37.75 -36.24
C ASP A 65 -25.20 38.23 -35.80
N ASP A 66 -24.80 39.44 -36.17
CA ASP A 66 -23.61 40.14 -35.63
C ASP A 66 -23.70 40.34 -34.11
N GLN A 67 -24.90 40.22 -33.55
CA GLN A 67 -25.19 40.44 -32.14
C GLN A 67 -25.80 39.19 -31.51
N ARG A 68 -25.30 38.83 -30.32
CA ARG A 68 -25.76 37.67 -29.53
C ARG A 68 -27.29 37.56 -29.39
N GLN A 69 -28.00 38.68 -29.22
CA GLN A 69 -29.46 38.70 -29.04
C GLN A 69 -30.25 38.27 -30.29
N PHE A 70 -29.58 38.19 -31.44
CA PHE A 70 -30.12 37.78 -32.72
C PHE A 70 -29.43 36.52 -33.26
N ALA A 71 -28.75 35.76 -32.39
CA ALA A 71 -28.01 34.57 -32.77
C ALA A 71 -28.88 33.58 -33.56
N LYS A 72 -28.35 33.04 -34.67
CA LYS A 72 -28.99 31.99 -35.47
C LYS A 72 -29.15 30.72 -34.64
N SER A 73 -30.27 30.01 -34.73
CA SER A 73 -30.42 28.70 -34.05
C SER A 73 -29.64 27.62 -34.78
N ALA A 74 -28.86 26.83 -34.07
CA ALA A 74 -28.28 25.58 -34.58
C ALA A 74 -28.92 24.36 -33.91
N ALA A 75 -29.14 23.31 -34.71
CA ALA A 75 -29.57 22.02 -34.22
C ALA A 75 -28.38 21.08 -34.07
N LEU A 76 -28.36 20.28 -33.01
CA LEU A 76 -27.37 19.21 -32.84
C LEU A 76 -27.50 18.20 -33.98
N TYR A 77 -26.37 17.63 -34.40
CA TYR A 77 -26.22 16.61 -35.45
C TYR A 77 -26.55 17.08 -36.87
N TRP A 78 -26.81 18.38 -37.06
CA TRP A 78 -27.10 18.96 -38.36
C TRP A 78 -26.00 19.95 -38.72
N ASP A 79 -25.60 19.89 -39.98
CA ASP A 79 -24.67 20.87 -40.53
C ASP A 79 -25.37 22.23 -40.61
N PHE A 80 -24.66 23.28 -40.24
CA PHE A 80 -25.11 24.65 -40.44
C PHE A 80 -24.00 25.47 -41.09
N GLU A 81 -24.42 26.45 -41.88
CA GLU A 81 -23.53 27.32 -42.63
C GLU A 81 -23.34 28.65 -41.90
N VAL A 82 -22.12 29.14 -41.94
CA VAL A 82 -21.67 30.41 -41.35
C VAL A 82 -20.97 31.18 -42.45
N ASN A 83 -21.36 32.43 -42.68
CA ASN A 83 -20.88 33.19 -43.82
C ASN A 83 -20.28 34.49 -43.33
N LEU A 84 -18.95 34.51 -43.22
CA LEU A 84 -18.24 35.71 -42.81
C LEU A 84 -17.95 36.56 -44.05
N ALA A 85 -18.59 37.72 -44.14
CA ALA A 85 -18.45 38.65 -45.26
C ALA A 85 -17.02 39.22 -45.36
N ASP A 86 -16.41 39.55 -44.22
CA ASP A 86 -15.04 40.04 -44.12
C ASP A 86 -14.35 39.61 -42.81
N ASP A 87 -13.18 40.17 -42.48
CA ASP A 87 -12.43 39.82 -41.28
C ASP A 87 -12.91 40.53 -39.99
N THR A 88 -13.90 41.41 -40.12
CA THR A 88 -14.57 42.09 -39.01
C THR A 88 -15.94 41.50 -38.68
N ASP A 89 -16.45 40.62 -39.54
CA ASP A 89 -17.73 39.95 -39.39
C ASP A 89 -17.73 38.92 -38.24
N VAL A 90 -18.86 38.84 -37.53
CA VAL A 90 -19.03 38.04 -36.31
C VAL A 90 -20.40 37.37 -36.26
N ASP A 91 -20.50 36.14 -36.70
CA ASP A 91 -21.74 35.37 -36.57
C ASP A 91 -21.94 34.83 -35.15
N TRP A 92 -23.13 35.05 -34.59
CA TRP A 92 -23.57 34.39 -33.36
C TRP A 92 -24.53 33.24 -33.65
N VAL A 93 -24.28 32.10 -33.01
CA VAL A 93 -25.12 30.91 -33.08
C VAL A 93 -25.57 30.51 -31.68
N HIS A 94 -26.83 30.13 -31.49
CA HIS A 94 -27.34 29.59 -30.23
C HIS A 94 -27.86 28.16 -30.39
N PHE A 95 -27.70 27.35 -29.36
CA PHE A 95 -28.24 26.00 -29.30
C PHE A 95 -28.48 25.60 -27.83
N SER A 96 -29.38 24.65 -27.62
CA SER A 96 -29.74 24.16 -26.29
C SER A 96 -29.38 22.68 -26.17
N LEU A 97 -28.75 22.31 -25.04
CA LEU A 97 -28.53 20.91 -24.72
C LEU A 97 -29.62 20.42 -23.77
N MET A 98 -30.24 19.29 -24.11
CA MET A 98 -31.28 18.67 -23.28
C MET A 98 -30.71 17.72 -22.21
N ARG A 99 -29.43 17.39 -22.31
CA ARG A 99 -28.67 16.54 -21.39
C ARG A 99 -27.20 16.95 -21.39
N SER A 100 -26.48 16.59 -20.34
CA SER A 100 -25.02 16.64 -20.33
C SER A 100 -24.43 15.67 -21.34
N GLY A 101 -23.19 15.92 -21.75
CA GLY A 101 -22.44 15.00 -22.61
C GLY A 101 -21.20 15.65 -23.21
N LEU A 102 -20.51 14.89 -24.04
CA LEU A 102 -19.34 15.36 -24.76
C LEU A 102 -19.77 16.04 -26.06
N LEU A 103 -19.69 17.38 -26.08
CA LEU A 103 -20.02 18.16 -27.26
C LEU A 103 -18.76 18.38 -28.11
N SER A 104 -18.83 17.97 -29.37
CA SER A 104 -17.85 18.29 -30.39
C SER A 104 -18.35 19.42 -31.29
N LEU A 105 -17.61 20.52 -31.34
CA LEU A 105 -17.72 21.55 -32.37
C LEU A 105 -16.75 21.20 -33.49
N ILE A 106 -17.28 20.86 -34.66
CA ILE A 106 -16.53 20.38 -35.81
C ILE A 106 -16.63 21.41 -36.92
N GLN A 107 -15.50 22.00 -37.30
CA GLN A 107 -15.38 22.78 -38.54
C GLN A 107 -14.96 21.84 -39.67
N LYS A 108 -15.84 21.64 -40.67
CA LYS A 108 -15.58 20.72 -41.77
C LYS A 108 -14.75 21.37 -42.86
N ASN A 109 -13.87 20.58 -43.48
CA ASN A 109 -13.09 20.98 -44.66
C ASN A 109 -12.30 22.30 -44.47
N VAL A 110 -11.48 22.41 -43.42
CA VAL A 110 -10.74 23.64 -43.02
C VAL A 110 -9.56 23.97 -43.95
N ARG A 111 -9.64 23.59 -45.23
CA ARG A 111 -8.74 24.12 -46.27
C ARG A 111 -8.97 25.63 -46.48
N LEU A 112 -10.11 26.13 -46.01
CA LEU A 112 -10.46 27.53 -45.88
C LEU A 112 -10.08 27.99 -44.46
N SER A 113 -9.67 29.25 -44.32
CA SER A 113 -9.18 29.94 -43.11
C SER A 113 -9.64 29.39 -41.75
N GLN A 114 -8.76 29.45 -40.75
CA GLN A 114 -9.09 29.08 -39.36
C GLN A 114 -10.11 30.05 -38.78
N LEU A 115 -11.24 29.52 -38.33
CA LEU A 115 -12.21 30.25 -37.53
C LEU A 115 -11.73 30.34 -36.08
N THR A 116 -12.12 31.41 -35.41
CA THR A 116 -11.99 31.59 -33.96
C THR A 116 -13.36 31.43 -33.33
N PHE A 117 -13.43 30.57 -32.33
CA PHE A 117 -14.64 30.24 -31.60
C PHE A 117 -14.56 30.76 -30.17
N VAL A 118 -15.61 31.47 -29.74
CA VAL A 118 -15.82 31.82 -28.32
C VAL A 118 -17.18 31.28 -27.91
N MET A 119 -17.19 30.30 -27.01
CA MET A 119 -18.43 29.74 -26.47
C MET A 119 -18.83 30.51 -25.21
N GLN A 120 -20.12 30.77 -25.04
CA GLN A 120 -20.70 31.39 -23.85
C GLN A 120 -21.88 30.57 -23.34
N ASP A 121 -22.09 30.57 -22.03
CA ASP A 121 -23.31 30.04 -21.43
C ASP A 121 -24.49 31.03 -21.55
N ALA A 122 -25.67 30.64 -21.07
CA ALA A 122 -26.86 31.49 -21.05
C ALA A 122 -26.65 32.82 -20.29
N ALA A 123 -25.82 32.82 -19.25
CA ALA A 123 -25.49 34.02 -18.47
C ALA A 123 -24.48 34.95 -19.18
N GLY A 124 -23.85 34.49 -20.27
CA GLY A 124 -22.83 35.22 -21.02
C GLY A 124 -21.41 35.02 -20.48
N ASN A 125 -21.18 34.04 -19.61
CA ASN A 125 -19.83 33.69 -19.18
C ASN A 125 -19.11 32.98 -20.33
N GLU A 126 -17.91 33.42 -20.67
CA GLU A 126 -17.08 32.74 -21.67
C GLU A 126 -16.57 31.41 -21.14
N LEU A 127 -16.77 30.36 -21.92
CA LEU A 127 -16.29 29.02 -21.67
C LEU A 127 -15.02 28.80 -22.46
N LYS A 128 -13.95 28.38 -21.77
CA LYS A 128 -12.68 28.08 -22.42
C LYS A 128 -12.82 26.78 -23.22
N LEU A 129 -12.83 26.90 -24.55
CA LEU A 129 -12.74 25.74 -25.42
C LEU A 129 -11.34 25.12 -25.32
N PRO A 130 -11.23 23.78 -25.29
CA PRO A 130 -9.94 23.09 -25.38
C PRO A 130 -9.24 23.41 -26.70
N GLU A 131 -7.92 23.21 -26.72
CA GLU A 131 -7.14 23.26 -27.95
C GLU A 131 -7.72 22.26 -28.96
N PRO A 132 -7.96 22.68 -30.22
CA PRO A 132 -8.54 21.79 -31.19
C PRO A 132 -7.54 20.73 -31.65
N TYR A 133 -8.07 19.64 -32.18
CA TYR A 133 -7.26 18.65 -32.89
C TYR A 133 -7.83 18.39 -34.29
N TRP A 134 -6.97 17.87 -35.17
CA TRP A 134 -7.30 17.56 -36.54
C TRP A 134 -7.78 16.11 -36.69
N ARG A 135 -8.88 15.90 -37.40
CA ARG A 135 -9.35 14.57 -37.84
C ARG A 135 -9.60 14.61 -39.34
N GLY A 136 -8.61 14.19 -40.13
CA GLY A 136 -8.65 14.38 -41.58
C GLY A 136 -8.56 15.87 -41.93
N ASP A 137 -9.53 16.37 -42.70
CA ASP A 137 -9.62 17.79 -43.09
C ASP A 137 -10.50 18.63 -42.12
N ASP A 138 -10.94 18.04 -41.01
CA ASP A 138 -11.82 18.68 -40.02
C ASP A 138 -11.04 19.14 -38.77
N LEU A 139 -11.39 20.31 -38.24
CA LEU A 139 -10.90 20.84 -36.97
C LEU A 139 -11.95 20.61 -35.89
N ILE A 140 -11.57 19.95 -34.80
CA ILE A 140 -12.52 19.52 -33.76
C ILE A 140 -12.13 20.09 -32.41
N HIS A 141 -13.09 20.78 -31.76
CA HIS A 141 -13.06 21.08 -30.34
C HIS A 141 -14.02 20.14 -29.62
N THR A 142 -13.55 19.42 -28.61
CA THR A 142 -14.38 18.45 -27.86
C THR A 142 -14.31 18.76 -26.37
N PHE A 143 -15.45 18.97 -25.73
CA PHE A 143 -15.53 19.36 -24.32
C PHE A 143 -16.81 18.84 -23.65
N ALA A 144 -16.78 18.66 -22.32
CA ALA A 144 -17.97 18.33 -21.56
C ALA A 144 -18.91 19.55 -21.50
N ALA A 145 -20.18 19.32 -21.83
CA ALA A 145 -21.23 20.32 -21.82
C ALA A 145 -22.38 19.89 -20.91
N LEU A 146 -23.02 20.87 -20.27
CA LEU A 146 -24.15 20.72 -19.35
C LEU A 146 -25.49 20.97 -20.09
N PRO A 147 -26.63 20.52 -19.57
CA PRO A 147 -27.95 20.73 -20.20
C PRO A 147 -28.46 22.17 -20.05
N ILE A 148 -27.80 23.13 -20.71
CA ILE A 148 -28.15 24.55 -20.70
C ILE A 148 -28.16 25.13 -22.12
N ASP A 149 -28.50 26.42 -22.23
CA ASP A 149 -28.36 27.17 -23.48
C ASP A 149 -26.92 27.69 -23.66
N TYR A 150 -26.43 27.57 -24.88
CA TYR A 150 -25.11 28.02 -25.29
C TYR A 150 -25.20 29.02 -26.44
N TYR A 151 -24.20 29.90 -26.49
CA TYR A 151 -24.00 30.86 -27.55
C TYR A 151 -22.57 30.74 -28.08
N LEU A 152 -22.41 30.42 -29.34
CA LEU A 152 -21.14 30.33 -30.04
C LEU A 152 -20.94 31.60 -30.86
N ARG A 153 -19.95 32.40 -30.49
CA ARG A 153 -19.46 33.51 -31.30
C ARG A 153 -18.39 33.00 -32.25
N ILE A 154 -18.57 33.29 -33.54
CA ILE A 154 -17.71 32.82 -34.61
C ILE A 154 -17.13 34.04 -35.30
N SER A 155 -15.83 34.03 -35.55
CA SER A 155 -15.11 35.12 -36.23
C SER A 155 -13.93 34.54 -36.98
N GLY A 156 -13.42 35.22 -37.99
CA GLY A 156 -12.36 34.67 -38.82
C GLY A 156 -12.08 35.54 -40.03
N THR A 157 -11.35 35.00 -41.00
CA THR A 157 -11.18 35.67 -42.29
C THR A 157 -12.45 35.49 -43.11
N GLY A 158 -12.98 36.56 -43.69
CA GLY A 158 -14.12 36.45 -44.61
C GLY A 158 -13.88 35.48 -45.77
N SER A 159 -14.93 34.86 -46.27
CA SER A 159 -14.88 33.83 -47.31
C SER A 159 -16.09 33.93 -48.24
N GLU A 160 -15.86 33.85 -49.55
CA GLU A 160 -16.96 33.77 -50.54
C GLU A 160 -17.72 32.44 -50.48
N THR A 161 -17.16 31.43 -49.81
CA THR A 161 -17.79 30.13 -49.57
C THR A 161 -18.11 29.99 -48.09
N PRO A 162 -19.36 29.68 -47.72
CA PRO A 162 -19.73 29.48 -46.33
C PRO A 162 -18.89 28.40 -45.65
N TYR A 163 -18.61 28.60 -44.38
CA TYR A 163 -18.05 27.59 -43.50
C TYR A 163 -19.16 26.62 -43.09
N VAL A 164 -18.85 25.33 -43.07
CA VAL A 164 -19.78 24.29 -42.61
C VAL A 164 -19.35 23.82 -41.23
N LEU A 165 -20.23 24.01 -40.25
CA LEU A 165 -20.02 23.57 -38.88
C LEU A 165 -21.01 22.46 -38.52
N LEU A 166 -20.59 21.60 -37.60
CA LEU A 166 -21.42 20.55 -37.01
C LEU A 166 -21.24 20.56 -35.49
N LEU A 167 -22.36 20.61 -34.77
CA LEU A 167 -22.40 20.36 -33.33
C LEU A 167 -22.80 18.90 -33.12
N ASP A 168 -21.84 18.06 -32.75
CA ASP A 168 -22.06 16.64 -32.49
C ASP A 168 -22.02 16.38 -30.99
N LEU A 169 -23.18 16.15 -30.37
CA LEU A 169 -23.25 15.75 -28.97
C LEU A 169 -23.10 14.24 -28.91
N LEU A 170 -21.90 13.76 -28.63
CA LEU A 170 -21.68 12.32 -28.49
C LEU A 170 -22.57 11.80 -27.36
N ASN A 171 -23.31 10.74 -27.66
CA ASN A 171 -24.16 10.05 -26.70
C ASN A 171 -23.24 9.28 -25.75
N ASP A 172 -22.63 10.03 -24.86
CA ASP A 172 -21.61 9.56 -23.94
C ASP A 172 -22.23 9.29 -22.58
N THR A 173 -23.44 8.75 -22.58
CA THR A 173 -23.98 8.07 -21.40
C THR A 173 -23.32 6.70 -21.39
N ASP A 174 -22.75 6.30 -20.26
CA ASP A 174 -22.41 4.91 -20.06
C ASP A 174 -23.69 4.09 -19.78
N ASP A 175 -23.52 2.78 -19.78
CA ASP A 175 -24.65 1.84 -19.68
C ASP A 175 -25.33 1.86 -18.29
N SER A 176 -24.75 2.57 -17.32
CA SER A 176 -25.19 2.62 -15.91
C SER A 176 -26.13 3.79 -15.63
N GLU A 177 -26.26 4.72 -16.56
CA GLU A 177 -27.02 5.95 -16.39
C GLU A 177 -28.55 5.72 -16.37
N PRO A 178 -29.33 6.42 -15.51
CA PRO A 178 -28.88 7.50 -14.63
C PRO A 178 -28.30 6.98 -13.30
N ASN A 179 -27.04 7.25 -12.99
CA ASN A 179 -26.38 6.94 -11.72
C ASN A 179 -25.63 8.14 -11.11
N ASP A 180 -25.91 9.35 -11.59
CA ASP A 180 -25.38 10.64 -11.09
C ASP A 180 -25.64 10.99 -9.61
N THR A 181 -26.47 10.22 -8.89
CA THR A 181 -26.87 10.54 -7.51
C THR A 181 -26.98 9.31 -6.61
N ALA A 182 -26.80 9.50 -5.31
CA ALA A 182 -27.02 8.47 -4.30
C ALA A 182 -28.41 7.79 -4.38
N GLN A 183 -29.45 8.53 -4.80
CA GLN A 183 -30.81 8.02 -4.95
C GLN A 183 -30.98 7.13 -6.19
N THR A 184 -30.14 7.34 -7.20
CA THR A 184 -30.14 6.60 -8.46
C THR A 184 -29.00 5.58 -8.55
N ALA A 185 -28.31 5.33 -7.44
CA ALA A 185 -27.19 4.42 -7.37
C ALA A 185 -27.53 3.00 -7.86
N VAL A 186 -26.65 2.42 -8.68
CA VAL A 186 -26.80 1.07 -9.23
C VAL A 186 -26.01 0.04 -8.40
N PRO A 187 -26.34 -1.27 -8.41
CA PRO A 187 -25.62 -2.26 -7.60
C PRO A 187 -24.12 -2.32 -7.93
N ALA A 188 -23.23 -2.27 -6.94
CA ALA A 188 -21.78 -2.36 -7.13
C ALA A 188 -21.31 -3.83 -7.31
N THR A 189 -21.86 -4.53 -8.30
CA THR A 189 -21.54 -5.94 -8.58
C THR A 189 -21.31 -6.15 -10.07
N GLY A 190 -20.14 -6.65 -10.46
CA GLY A 190 -19.81 -6.92 -11.87
C GLY A 190 -19.00 -5.80 -12.52
N THR A 191 -19.14 -5.64 -13.84
CA THR A 191 -18.38 -4.65 -14.61
C THR A 191 -19.29 -3.59 -15.20
N TYR A 192 -18.92 -2.32 -15.00
CA TYR A 192 -19.61 -1.14 -15.48
C TYR A 192 -18.69 -0.33 -16.39
N GLN A 193 -19.25 0.30 -17.40
CA GLN A 193 -18.59 1.43 -18.05
C GLN A 193 -18.85 2.66 -17.20
N VAL A 194 -17.84 3.49 -17.03
CA VAL A 194 -17.94 4.81 -16.40
C VAL A 194 -17.29 5.83 -17.31
N ASN A 195 -17.86 7.02 -17.35
CA ASN A 195 -17.33 8.09 -18.17
C ASN A 195 -16.25 8.89 -17.42
N ARG A 196 -15.30 9.46 -18.15
CA ARG A 196 -14.25 10.34 -17.59
C ARG A 196 -14.29 11.76 -18.13
N HIS A 197 -15.32 12.06 -18.90
CA HIS A 197 -15.36 13.23 -19.75
C HIS A 197 -15.70 14.51 -18.99
N ASN A 198 -16.38 14.39 -17.86
CA ASN A 198 -16.80 15.51 -17.05
C ASN A 198 -16.34 15.29 -15.60
N THR A 199 -15.65 16.26 -15.01
CA THR A 199 -15.26 16.19 -13.59
C THR A 199 -16.45 16.33 -12.63
N ALA A 200 -17.61 16.75 -13.14
CA ALA A 200 -18.86 16.77 -12.42
C ALA A 200 -19.71 15.51 -12.66
N ASP A 201 -19.19 14.54 -13.42
CA ASP A 201 -19.79 13.21 -13.54
C ASP A 201 -19.47 12.41 -12.27
N GLU A 202 -20.51 11.90 -11.63
CA GLU A 202 -20.42 11.17 -10.37
C GLU A 202 -21.19 9.87 -10.50
N ASP A 203 -20.49 8.76 -10.66
CA ASP A 203 -21.10 7.45 -10.73
C ASP A 203 -21.38 6.91 -9.32
N TRP A 204 -22.65 6.85 -8.93
CA TRP A 204 -23.05 6.26 -7.67
C TRP A 204 -23.39 4.78 -7.81
N PHE A 205 -22.81 3.99 -6.91
CA PHE A 205 -23.06 2.57 -6.75
C PHE A 205 -23.53 2.24 -5.33
N ALA A 206 -24.27 1.14 -5.17
CA ALA A 206 -24.77 0.68 -3.88
C ALA A 206 -24.35 -0.78 -3.63
N LEU A 207 -23.85 -1.02 -2.42
CA LEU A 207 -23.53 -2.34 -1.89
C LEU A 207 -24.58 -2.68 -0.82
N ASP A 208 -25.10 -3.90 -0.85
CA ASP A 208 -25.98 -4.45 0.18
C ASP A 208 -25.34 -5.74 0.72
N LEU A 209 -24.57 -5.58 1.80
CA LEU A 209 -23.71 -6.60 2.37
C LEU A 209 -24.43 -7.33 3.49
N GLN A 210 -24.61 -8.64 3.36
CA GLN A 210 -25.27 -9.46 4.37
C GLN A 210 -24.33 -9.85 5.53
N GLU A 211 -23.02 -9.81 5.27
CA GLU A 211 -21.94 -10.12 6.21
C GLU A 211 -20.71 -9.28 5.87
N ARG A 212 -19.74 -9.22 6.78
CA ARG A 212 -18.47 -8.51 6.55
C ARG A 212 -17.83 -9.06 5.27
N SER A 213 -17.56 -8.15 4.34
CA SER A 213 -17.16 -8.49 2.97
C SER A 213 -16.02 -7.61 2.52
N ARG A 214 -15.20 -8.16 1.65
CA ARG A 214 -14.12 -7.48 0.96
C ARG A 214 -14.59 -7.04 -0.42
N LEU A 215 -14.49 -5.74 -0.68
CA LEU A 215 -14.71 -5.12 -1.98
C LEU A 215 -13.38 -4.93 -2.69
N THR A 216 -13.24 -5.53 -3.87
CA THR A 216 -12.16 -5.25 -4.81
C THR A 216 -12.68 -4.34 -5.91
N ILE A 217 -12.02 -3.20 -6.12
CA ILE A 217 -12.29 -2.29 -7.22
C ILE A 217 -11.13 -2.38 -8.20
N THR A 218 -11.42 -2.84 -9.41
CA THR A 218 -10.44 -2.89 -10.52
C THR A 218 -10.91 -1.96 -11.61
N ILE A 219 -10.05 -1.04 -12.07
CA ILE A 219 -10.39 -0.21 -13.23
C ILE A 219 -9.53 -0.67 -14.38
N GLY A 220 -10.15 -1.10 -15.47
CA GLY A 220 -9.51 -1.37 -16.74
C GLY A 220 -9.66 -0.19 -17.69
N PRO A 221 -8.64 0.19 -18.47
CA PRO A 221 -8.83 1.11 -19.56
C PRO A 221 -9.80 0.53 -20.59
N GLU A 222 -10.69 1.39 -21.12
CA GLU A 222 -11.30 1.18 -22.43
C GLU A 222 -10.64 2.13 -23.44
N GLY A 223 -9.31 2.04 -23.56
CA GLY A 223 -8.50 2.95 -24.38
C GLY A 223 -7.14 3.27 -23.76
N ALA A 224 -6.20 3.86 -24.52
CA ALA A 224 -4.81 4.05 -24.08
C ALA A 224 -4.58 5.16 -23.04
N ASP A 225 -5.63 5.76 -22.48
CA ASP A 225 -5.51 6.99 -21.69
C ASP A 225 -5.40 6.73 -20.18
N GLN A 226 -4.30 7.20 -19.61
CA GLN A 226 -4.08 7.27 -18.16
C GLN A 226 -5.07 8.26 -17.54
N GLY A 227 -5.58 7.96 -16.35
CA GLY A 227 -6.49 8.84 -15.60
C GLY A 227 -6.61 8.44 -14.15
N SER A 228 -6.75 9.42 -13.26
CA SER A 228 -7.03 9.20 -11.84
C SER A 228 -8.53 9.05 -11.60
N PHE A 229 -8.89 8.22 -10.63
CA PHE A 229 -10.23 8.12 -10.09
C PHE A 229 -10.19 8.39 -8.58
N SER A 230 -11.26 8.90 -8.02
CA SER A 230 -11.50 8.95 -6.58
C SER A 230 -12.75 8.13 -6.27
N ALA A 231 -12.70 7.35 -5.19
CA ALA A 231 -13.87 6.71 -4.62
C ALA A 231 -14.15 7.27 -3.23
N THR A 232 -15.43 7.52 -2.94
CA THR A 232 -15.90 7.83 -1.60
C THR A 232 -16.95 6.81 -1.20
N LEU A 233 -16.66 6.06 -0.14
CA LEU A 233 -17.64 5.21 0.52
C LEU A 233 -18.41 6.03 1.53
N THR A 234 -19.72 5.89 1.56
CA THR A 234 -20.62 6.56 2.50
C THR A 234 -21.53 5.52 3.14
N ASP A 235 -21.52 5.46 4.48
CA ASP A 235 -22.56 4.76 5.22
C ASP A 235 -23.84 5.63 5.21
N PRO A 236 -24.95 5.19 4.60
CA PRO A 236 -26.15 5.99 4.51
C PRO A 236 -26.86 6.19 5.85
N GLU A 237 -26.60 5.36 6.87
CA GLU A 237 -27.18 5.49 8.21
C GLU A 237 -26.40 6.48 9.08
N THR A 238 -25.07 6.37 9.12
CA THR A 238 -24.23 7.25 9.95
C THR A 238 -23.79 8.53 9.23
N GLN A 239 -23.83 8.54 7.91
CA GLN A 239 -23.23 9.55 7.03
C GLN A 239 -21.70 9.64 7.15
N ASP A 240 -21.05 8.61 7.72
CA ASP A 240 -19.60 8.53 7.75
C ASP A 240 -19.06 8.30 6.33
N GLN A 241 -18.01 9.04 5.99
CA GLN A 241 -17.40 9.01 4.67
C GLN A 241 -15.94 8.57 4.75
N GLN A 242 -15.55 7.68 3.85
CA GLN A 242 -14.17 7.26 3.63
C GLN A 242 -13.80 7.49 2.17
N SER A 243 -12.92 8.46 1.93
CA SER A 243 -12.42 8.79 0.58
C SER A 243 -11.08 8.14 0.29
N MET A 244 -10.91 7.69 -0.95
CA MET A 244 -9.70 7.07 -1.47
C MET A 244 -9.40 7.65 -2.84
N ASP A 245 -8.18 8.12 -3.02
CA ASP A 245 -7.69 8.60 -4.31
C ASP A 245 -6.86 7.51 -4.98
N PHE A 246 -7.19 7.21 -6.24
CA PHE A 246 -6.48 6.23 -7.04
C PHE A 246 -5.67 6.92 -8.13
N TYR A 247 -4.36 6.89 -7.95
CA TYR A 247 -3.41 7.33 -8.97
C TYR A 247 -3.01 6.15 -9.84
N ASN A 248 -3.63 6.07 -11.00
CA ASN A 248 -3.29 5.11 -12.03
C ASN A 248 -1.93 5.46 -12.65
N THR A 249 -0.83 4.92 -12.11
CA THR A 249 0.53 5.15 -12.61
C THR A 249 1.11 3.96 -13.40
N GLN A 250 0.43 2.82 -13.47
CA GLN A 250 1.05 1.55 -13.90
C GLN A 250 0.44 0.84 -15.11
N PHE A 251 -0.50 1.41 -15.85
CA PHE A 251 -1.17 0.72 -16.97
C PHE A 251 -0.35 0.68 -18.26
N ALA A 252 0.97 0.87 -18.18
CA ALA A 252 1.84 0.83 -19.33
C ALA A 252 1.82 -0.53 -20.09
N GLN A 253 1.19 -1.59 -19.57
CA GLN A 253 1.20 -2.93 -20.19
C GLN A 253 -0.16 -3.63 -20.34
N GLY A 254 -1.29 -2.94 -20.21
CA GLY A 254 -2.61 -3.54 -20.55
C GLY A 254 -3.14 -4.59 -19.58
N GLU A 255 -2.49 -4.80 -18.44
CA GLU A 255 -3.07 -5.54 -17.31
C GLU A 255 -3.90 -4.56 -16.47
N GLY A 256 -5.18 -4.86 -16.26
CA GLY A 256 -6.04 -4.06 -15.39
C GLY A 256 -5.44 -3.94 -14.00
N GLY A 257 -5.33 -2.73 -13.48
CA GLY A 257 -4.83 -2.46 -12.15
C GLY A 257 -5.94 -2.57 -11.11
N GLN A 258 -5.72 -3.41 -10.10
CA GLN A 258 -6.48 -3.35 -8.86
C GLN A 258 -6.24 -1.98 -8.21
N LEU A 259 -7.30 -1.19 -8.07
CA LEU A 259 -7.21 0.16 -7.53
C LEU A 259 -7.41 0.18 -6.02
N ALA A 260 -8.36 -0.63 -5.55
CA ALA A 260 -8.74 -0.67 -4.15
C ALA A 260 -9.04 -2.09 -3.73
N LEU A 261 -8.72 -2.38 -2.47
CA LEU A 261 -9.21 -3.54 -1.77
C LEU A 261 -9.57 -3.07 -0.36
N ILE A 262 -10.84 -3.25 0.01
CA ILE A 262 -11.44 -2.59 1.16
C ILE A 262 -12.29 -3.61 1.89
N GLU A 263 -12.17 -3.67 3.21
CA GLU A 263 -13.09 -4.46 4.03
C GLU A 263 -14.24 -3.59 4.51
N LEU A 264 -15.44 -4.13 4.43
CA LEU A 264 -16.69 -3.45 4.74
C LEU A 264 -17.52 -4.34 5.65
N ASP A 265 -18.06 -3.77 6.72
CA ASP A 265 -19.02 -4.46 7.58
C ASP A 265 -20.33 -4.76 6.85
N ALA A 266 -21.14 -5.64 7.44
CA ALA A 266 -22.49 -5.90 6.95
C ALA A 266 -23.35 -4.62 6.99
N GLY A 267 -24.17 -4.39 5.97
CA GLY A 267 -24.99 -3.21 5.85
C GLY A 267 -25.06 -2.67 4.43
N LYS A 268 -25.74 -1.52 4.28
CA LYS A 268 -25.80 -0.81 3.01
C LYS A 268 -24.64 0.18 2.96
N VAL A 269 -23.88 0.19 1.88
CA VAL A 269 -22.82 1.19 1.64
C VAL A 269 -23.05 1.82 0.27
N LEU A 270 -22.91 3.15 0.19
CA LEU A 270 -22.90 3.87 -1.07
C LEU A 270 -21.46 4.12 -1.50
N LEU A 271 -21.14 3.85 -2.76
CA LEU A 271 -19.85 4.12 -3.36
C LEU A 271 -20.04 5.18 -4.44
N GLN A 272 -19.48 6.36 -4.22
CA GLN A 272 -19.39 7.40 -5.23
C GLN A 272 -18.04 7.27 -5.94
N LEU A 273 -18.05 7.10 -7.26
CA LEU A 273 -16.86 7.13 -8.08
C LEU A 273 -16.84 8.41 -8.90
N SER A 274 -15.71 9.09 -8.95
CA SER A 274 -15.54 10.30 -9.75
C SER A 274 -14.17 10.34 -10.43
N ALA A 275 -14.10 11.00 -11.58
CA ALA A 275 -12.86 11.24 -12.30
C ALA A 275 -12.43 12.70 -12.08
N PRO A 276 -11.53 12.99 -11.11
CA PRO A 276 -11.16 14.37 -10.77
C PRO A 276 -10.38 15.09 -11.89
N GLN A 277 -9.98 14.39 -12.94
CA GLN A 277 -9.35 14.95 -14.12
C GLN A 277 -10.14 14.57 -15.36
N VAL A 278 -10.41 15.56 -16.22
CA VAL A 278 -11.02 15.32 -17.54
C VAL A 278 -10.12 14.38 -18.34
N GLY A 279 -10.60 13.16 -18.55
CA GLY A 279 -10.01 12.20 -19.47
C GLY A 279 -10.82 12.13 -20.75
N LEU A 280 -10.17 11.76 -21.85
CA LEU A 280 -10.89 11.34 -23.05
C LEU A 280 -11.17 9.84 -22.92
N GLY A 281 -12.42 9.47 -22.72
CA GLY A 281 -12.91 8.11 -22.91
C GLY A 281 -13.69 7.56 -21.73
N LYS A 282 -14.15 6.33 -21.94
CA LYS A 282 -14.76 5.49 -20.92
C LYS A 282 -13.70 4.66 -20.21
N ALA A 283 -13.97 4.27 -18.98
CA ALA A 283 -13.22 3.23 -18.28
C ALA A 283 -14.16 2.08 -17.91
N ARG A 284 -13.60 0.89 -17.70
CA ARG A 284 -14.36 -0.24 -17.16
C ARG A 284 -14.03 -0.43 -15.70
N VAL A 285 -15.00 -0.26 -14.83
CA VAL A 285 -14.85 -0.53 -13.40
C VAL A 285 -15.42 -1.91 -13.13
N HIS A 286 -14.66 -2.77 -12.48
CA HIS A 286 -15.09 -4.07 -12.02
C HIS A 286 -15.11 -4.10 -10.49
N PHE A 287 -16.27 -4.46 -9.94
CA PHE A 287 -16.50 -4.68 -8.52
C PHE A 287 -16.62 -6.18 -8.25
N ASP A 288 -15.74 -6.69 -7.41
CA ASP A 288 -15.79 -8.05 -6.87
C ASP A 288 -15.94 -7.98 -5.35
N VAL A 289 -17.08 -8.47 -4.86
CA VAL A 289 -17.43 -8.49 -3.44
C VAL A 289 -17.42 -9.92 -2.96
N ARG A 290 -16.61 -10.21 -1.94
CA ARG A 290 -16.52 -11.54 -1.35
C ARG A 290 -16.60 -11.47 0.17
N PRO A 291 -17.26 -12.41 0.85
CA PRO A 291 -17.19 -12.49 2.31
C PRO A 291 -15.74 -12.54 2.79
N VAL A 292 -15.43 -11.85 3.89
CA VAL A 292 -14.13 -11.99 4.56
C VAL A 292 -14.09 -13.39 5.17
N THR A 293 -13.06 -14.16 4.81
CA THR A 293 -12.87 -15.52 5.31
C THR A 293 -11.81 -15.61 6.40
N ASP A 294 -11.27 -14.47 6.85
CA ASP A 294 -10.31 -14.44 7.94
C ASP A 294 -10.98 -14.98 9.21
N PRO A 295 -10.50 -16.11 9.77
CA PRO A 295 -11.11 -16.71 10.95
C PRO A 295 -10.86 -15.92 12.25
N PHE A 296 -9.99 -14.90 12.22
CA PHE A 296 -9.62 -14.10 13.38
C PHE A 296 -10.40 -12.79 13.48
N GLU A 297 -11.10 -12.37 12.43
CA GLU A 297 -11.89 -11.14 12.44
C GLU A 297 -13.20 -11.27 13.27
N PRO A 298 -13.69 -10.19 13.91
CA PRO A 298 -13.11 -8.85 13.93
C PRO A 298 -11.94 -8.74 14.94
N ASN A 299 -10.81 -8.14 14.56
CA ASN A 299 -9.69 -7.85 15.45
C ASN A 299 -8.90 -6.59 15.08
N ASP A 300 -9.50 -5.68 14.31
CA ASP A 300 -8.93 -4.37 13.91
C ASP A 300 -8.62 -3.40 15.07
N GLN A 301 -9.08 -3.73 16.29
CA GLN A 301 -8.99 -2.84 17.45
C GLN A 301 -8.48 -3.59 18.69
N VAL A 302 -7.82 -2.87 19.59
CA VAL A 302 -7.25 -3.41 20.83
C VAL A 302 -8.30 -4.14 21.68
N GLN A 303 -9.53 -3.62 21.77
CA GLN A 303 -10.60 -4.25 22.54
C GLN A 303 -11.12 -5.55 21.92
N ASP A 304 -10.90 -5.75 20.62
CA ASP A 304 -11.38 -6.90 19.84
C ASP A 304 -10.28 -7.95 19.63
N ALA A 305 -9.08 -7.69 20.19
CA ALA A 305 -7.89 -8.52 20.05
C ALA A 305 -8.14 -10.01 20.35
N LYS A 306 -7.61 -10.90 19.52
CA LYS A 306 -7.79 -12.36 19.69
C LYS A 306 -6.70 -12.99 20.57
N PRO A 307 -7.03 -13.99 21.40
CA PRO A 307 -6.02 -14.75 22.12
C PRO A 307 -5.12 -15.48 21.14
N TRP A 308 -3.81 -15.45 21.39
CA TRP A 308 -2.83 -16.24 20.69
C TRP A 308 -2.01 -17.07 21.69
N ALA A 309 -2.24 -18.38 21.70
CA ALA A 309 -1.58 -19.25 22.67
C ALA A 309 -0.09 -19.44 22.36
N LEU A 310 0.73 -19.55 23.40
CA LEU A 310 2.16 -19.85 23.23
C LEU A 310 2.35 -21.22 22.54
N GLY A 311 3.16 -21.25 21.48
CA GLY A 311 3.40 -22.45 20.69
C GLY A 311 2.37 -22.72 19.59
N GLU A 312 1.31 -21.92 19.51
CA GLU A 312 0.31 -21.99 18.45
C GLU A 312 0.81 -21.34 17.15
N VAL A 313 0.45 -21.96 16.03
CA VAL A 313 0.64 -21.40 14.69
C VAL A 313 -0.73 -20.93 14.18
N LEU A 314 -0.90 -19.62 14.01
CA LEU A 314 -2.07 -19.05 13.35
C LEU A 314 -1.90 -19.20 11.84
N GLN A 315 -2.91 -19.75 11.18
CA GLN A 315 -2.99 -19.93 9.73
C GLN A 315 -4.22 -19.20 9.21
N GLY A 316 -4.13 -18.68 7.99
CA GLY A 316 -5.26 -17.99 7.36
C GLY A 316 -5.42 -16.53 7.80
N VAL A 317 -4.42 -15.93 8.44
CA VAL A 317 -4.41 -14.50 8.77
C VAL A 317 -4.25 -13.72 7.47
N GLN A 318 -5.24 -12.91 7.12
CA GLN A 318 -5.36 -12.22 5.85
C GLN A 318 -5.13 -10.72 6.04
N LEU A 319 -3.91 -10.26 5.79
CA LEU A 319 -3.60 -8.85 5.95
C LEU A 319 -3.82 -8.06 4.66
N ILE A 320 -4.29 -6.82 4.84
CA ILE A 320 -4.27 -5.77 3.82
C ILE A 320 -3.77 -4.44 4.42
N GLN A 321 -3.25 -3.54 3.58
CA GLN A 321 -2.96 -2.18 4.01
C GLN A 321 -4.16 -1.50 4.68
N GLY A 322 -3.92 -0.98 5.88
CA GLY A 322 -4.92 -0.29 6.70
C GLY A 322 -5.65 -1.20 7.68
N ASP A 323 -5.55 -2.51 7.49
CA ASP A 323 -5.98 -3.50 8.46
C ASP A 323 -4.89 -3.66 9.55
N ASP A 324 -5.36 -3.63 10.78
CA ASP A 324 -4.58 -3.59 12.02
C ASP A 324 -5.03 -4.76 12.91
N ASP A 325 -4.54 -5.94 12.60
CA ASP A 325 -4.80 -7.16 13.36
C ASP A 325 -4.21 -7.09 14.78
N TRP A 326 -5.08 -7.10 15.79
CA TRP A 326 -4.66 -7.20 17.20
C TRP A 326 -4.82 -8.62 17.75
N PHE A 327 -3.77 -9.10 18.39
CA PHE A 327 -3.75 -10.32 19.19
C PHE A 327 -3.30 -10.02 20.61
N TYR A 328 -3.56 -10.92 21.54
CA TYR A 328 -2.98 -10.87 22.88
C TYR A 328 -2.41 -12.22 23.32
N ILE A 329 -1.34 -12.13 24.12
CA ILE A 329 -0.62 -13.27 24.67
C ILE A 329 -0.52 -13.08 26.18
N ASP A 330 -0.84 -14.12 26.95
CA ASP A 330 -0.65 -14.13 28.40
C ASP A 330 0.65 -14.88 28.76
N ILE A 331 1.61 -14.16 29.34
CA ILE A 331 2.89 -14.70 29.79
C ILE A 331 2.84 -14.89 31.31
N GLU A 332 2.95 -16.13 31.78
CA GLU A 332 2.88 -16.43 33.22
C GLU A 332 4.23 -16.30 33.93
N ARG A 333 5.34 -16.45 33.20
CA ARG A 333 6.70 -16.54 33.74
C ARG A 333 7.67 -15.76 32.86
N PRO A 334 8.76 -15.18 33.42
CA PRO A 334 9.75 -14.51 32.60
C PRO A 334 10.43 -15.48 31.63
N GLY A 335 10.78 -15.02 30.44
CA GLY A 335 11.42 -15.84 29.41
C GLY A 335 11.68 -15.08 28.12
N GLU A 336 12.18 -15.78 27.12
CA GLU A 336 12.42 -15.25 25.78
C GLU A 336 11.23 -15.59 24.88
N LEU A 337 10.53 -14.57 24.37
CA LEU A 337 9.47 -14.73 23.39
C LEU A 337 10.08 -14.61 21.99
N GLY A 338 9.88 -15.63 21.17
CA GLY A 338 10.24 -15.64 19.76
C GLY A 338 9.01 -15.64 18.87
N MET A 339 8.98 -14.81 17.82
CA MET A 339 7.92 -14.80 16.81
C MET A 339 8.50 -15.12 15.43
N VAL A 340 7.77 -15.93 14.66
CA VAL A 340 8.08 -16.25 13.26
C VAL A 340 6.88 -15.82 12.42
N ILE A 341 7.14 -15.00 11.41
CA ILE A 341 6.16 -14.63 10.39
C ILE A 341 6.59 -15.33 9.09
N GLY A 342 5.68 -16.09 8.49
CA GLY A 342 5.84 -16.72 7.19
C GLY A 342 4.82 -16.19 6.19
N GLY A 343 5.24 -16.03 4.94
CA GLY A 343 4.40 -15.52 3.85
C GLY A 343 5.23 -14.78 2.81
N ASP A 344 4.55 -14.17 1.85
CA ASP A 344 5.13 -13.28 0.83
C ASP A 344 5.17 -11.81 1.28
N LEU A 345 4.56 -11.48 2.43
CA LEU A 345 4.64 -10.16 3.05
C LEU A 345 5.68 -10.06 4.16
N THR A 346 6.21 -8.84 4.30
CA THR A 346 6.88 -8.36 5.50
C THR A 346 5.97 -7.36 6.20
N PRO A 347 5.02 -7.81 7.04
CA PRO A 347 4.14 -6.90 7.76
C PRO A 347 4.94 -6.07 8.78
N TRP A 348 4.42 -4.90 9.11
CA TRP A 348 4.81 -4.20 10.33
C TRP A 348 4.16 -4.90 11.52
N PHE A 349 4.83 -4.91 12.67
CA PHE A 349 4.23 -5.40 13.90
C PHE A 349 4.75 -4.60 15.08
N GLU A 350 3.96 -4.59 16.14
CA GLU A 350 4.27 -3.95 17.40
C GLU A 350 3.87 -4.89 18.53
N ILE A 351 4.74 -5.09 19.52
CA ILE A 351 4.38 -5.79 20.75
C ILE A 351 4.46 -4.80 21.90
N SER A 352 3.36 -4.65 22.63
CA SER A 352 3.25 -3.76 23.80
C SER A 352 2.67 -4.50 24.99
N ARG A 353 2.88 -4.02 26.22
CA ARG A 353 2.17 -4.59 27.38
C ARG A 353 0.77 -3.98 27.46
N ALA A 354 -0.22 -4.79 27.82
CA ALA A 354 -1.60 -4.33 27.96
C ALA A 354 -1.80 -3.34 29.12
N ASP A 355 -0.87 -3.27 30.07
CA ASP A 355 -0.86 -2.29 31.16
C ASP A 355 -0.33 -0.90 30.76
N GLY A 356 0.05 -0.72 29.48
CA GLY A 356 0.54 0.54 28.92
C GLY A 356 2.01 0.83 29.20
N GLU A 357 2.72 -0.05 29.92
CA GLU A 357 4.16 0.05 30.05
C GLU A 357 4.80 -0.31 28.70
N PRO A 358 5.72 0.51 28.18
CA PRO A 358 6.40 0.19 26.93
C PRO A 358 7.12 -1.14 27.09
N ALA A 359 6.73 -2.13 26.28
CA ALA A 359 7.54 -3.32 26.14
C ALA A 359 8.81 -2.88 25.42
N LEU A 360 9.92 -2.75 26.15
CA LEU A 360 11.26 -2.56 25.57
C LEU A 360 11.70 -3.88 24.90
N LEU A 361 10.95 -4.30 23.88
CA LEU A 361 11.35 -5.37 23.00
C LEU A 361 12.24 -4.73 21.93
N ASP A 362 13.54 -4.67 22.24
CA ASP A 362 14.58 -4.38 21.27
C ASP A 362 14.67 -5.60 20.34
N PHE A 363 13.72 -5.69 19.40
CA PHE A 363 13.68 -6.79 18.44
C PHE A 363 14.92 -6.71 17.58
N ALA A 364 15.93 -7.48 17.95
CA ALA A 364 17.11 -7.68 17.13
C ALA A 364 16.65 -8.40 15.86
N PHE A 365 16.40 -7.62 14.79
CA PHE A 365 16.12 -8.15 13.47
C PHE A 365 17.22 -9.16 13.12
N LYS A 366 16.84 -10.44 13.02
CA LYS A 366 17.78 -11.50 12.67
C LYS A 366 17.39 -12.08 11.34
N GLU A 367 18.11 -11.59 10.32
CA GLU A 367 18.35 -12.20 9.01
C GLU A 367 17.12 -12.86 8.39
N GLY A 368 16.40 -12.13 7.55
CA GLY A 368 15.44 -12.74 6.63
C GLY A 368 16.19 -13.74 5.75
N GLN A 369 16.08 -15.03 6.07
CA GLN A 369 16.42 -16.07 5.12
C GLN A 369 15.23 -16.17 4.17
N SER A 370 15.42 -15.74 2.92
CA SER A 370 14.56 -16.24 1.86
C SER A 370 14.78 -17.74 1.79
N ASP A 371 13.73 -18.52 1.97
CA ASP A 371 13.78 -19.93 1.59
C ASP A 371 13.61 -20.00 0.07
N PRO A 372 14.68 -20.30 -0.69
CA PRO A 372 14.60 -20.31 -2.15
C PRO A 372 13.66 -21.39 -2.70
N ALA A 373 13.20 -22.34 -1.87
CA ALA A 373 12.25 -23.38 -2.29
C ALA A 373 10.78 -22.91 -2.23
N THR A 374 10.45 -21.95 -1.36
CA THR A 374 9.07 -21.52 -1.13
C THR A 374 8.82 -20.06 -1.49
N ASP A 375 9.87 -19.29 -1.83
CA ASP A 375 9.81 -17.84 -2.06
C ASP A 375 9.17 -17.06 -0.89
N SER A 376 9.13 -17.69 0.29
CA SER A 376 8.54 -17.13 1.50
C SER A 376 9.61 -16.49 2.35
N TYR A 377 9.32 -15.31 2.88
CA TYR A 377 10.15 -14.66 3.87
C TYR A 377 9.80 -15.22 5.25
N LEU A 378 10.80 -15.84 5.90
CA LEU A 378 10.71 -16.17 7.32
C LEU A 378 11.39 -15.05 8.09
N THR A 379 10.60 -14.24 8.78
CA THR A 379 11.14 -13.19 9.65
C THR A 379 11.02 -13.61 11.10
N ARG A 380 12.14 -13.54 11.83
CA ARG A 380 12.24 -14.03 13.21
C ARG A 380 12.62 -12.93 14.17
N TYR A 381 11.83 -12.83 15.23
CA TYR A 381 11.94 -11.81 16.25
C TYR A 381 12.11 -12.47 17.60
N TYR A 382 12.93 -11.88 18.49
CA TYR A 382 13.11 -12.37 19.85
C TYR A 382 13.18 -11.20 20.83
N GLY A 383 12.70 -11.42 22.04
CA GLY A 383 12.96 -10.51 23.15
C GLY A 383 12.58 -11.10 24.50
N ASP A 384 13.24 -10.60 25.55
CA ASP A 384 12.94 -10.97 26.92
C ASP A 384 11.59 -10.36 27.35
N VAL A 385 10.71 -11.19 27.88
CA VAL A 385 9.41 -10.80 28.42
C VAL A 385 9.31 -11.13 29.91
N THR A 386 8.52 -10.36 30.64
CA THR A 386 8.19 -10.62 32.04
C THR A 386 6.73 -11.07 32.15
N PRO A 387 6.29 -11.62 33.28
CA PRO A 387 4.89 -12.01 33.44
C PRO A 387 3.93 -10.84 33.19
N GLY A 388 2.88 -11.09 32.42
CA GLY A 388 1.89 -10.09 32.05
C GLY A 388 1.19 -10.42 30.74
N ARG A 389 0.22 -9.57 30.38
CA ARG A 389 -0.46 -9.63 29.09
C ARG A 389 0.24 -8.72 28.09
N TYR A 390 0.51 -9.25 26.92
CA TYR A 390 1.08 -8.51 25.79
C TYR A 390 0.05 -8.41 24.67
N LEU A 391 -0.02 -7.25 24.04
CA LEU A 391 -0.75 -7.00 22.82
C LEU A 391 0.23 -7.10 21.65
N VAL A 392 -0.18 -7.79 20.59
CA VAL A 392 0.57 -7.89 19.35
C VAL A 392 -0.28 -7.28 18.25
N LYS A 393 0.16 -6.13 17.73
CA LYS A 393 -0.42 -5.50 16.56
C LYS A 393 0.33 -5.96 15.33
N ILE A 394 -0.37 -6.30 14.27
CA ILE A 394 0.20 -6.65 12.97
C ILE A 394 -0.50 -5.81 11.92
N SER A 395 0.28 -5.18 11.04
CA SER A 395 -0.26 -4.27 10.01
C SER A 395 0.45 -4.53 8.69
N ALA A 396 -0.29 -4.65 7.59
CA ALA A 396 0.33 -4.69 6.27
C ALA A 396 0.67 -3.27 5.78
N SER A 397 1.78 -3.16 5.05
CA SER A 397 2.20 -1.92 4.37
C SER A 397 1.86 -1.91 2.88
N GLN A 398 1.26 -2.99 2.36
CA GLN A 398 1.01 -3.19 0.93
C GLN A 398 -0.48 -3.34 0.64
N TYR A 399 -0.96 -2.76 -0.47
CA TYR A 399 -2.34 -2.86 -0.98
C TYR A 399 -2.74 -4.25 -1.50
N ARG A 400 -1.96 -5.29 -1.24
CA ARG A 400 -2.23 -6.66 -1.70
C ARG A 400 -2.69 -7.50 -0.52
N LEU A 401 -3.83 -8.15 -0.70
CA LEU A 401 -4.25 -9.22 0.18
C LEU A 401 -3.16 -10.28 0.20
N SER A 402 -2.68 -10.61 1.38
CA SER A 402 -1.79 -11.75 1.52
C SER A 402 -2.15 -12.55 2.75
N GLU A 403 -2.08 -13.86 2.59
CA GLU A 403 -2.27 -14.78 3.69
C GLU A 403 -0.91 -15.03 4.34
N ILE A 404 -0.81 -14.73 5.63
CA ILE A 404 0.41 -14.98 6.41
C ILE A 404 0.18 -16.10 7.43
N GLN A 405 1.29 -16.71 7.84
CA GLN A 405 1.34 -17.64 8.95
C GLN A 405 2.14 -17.02 10.07
N LEU A 406 1.62 -17.13 11.27
CA LEU A 406 2.24 -16.57 12.46
C LEU A 406 2.51 -17.67 13.46
N ALA A 407 3.72 -17.77 13.97
CA ALA A 407 4.07 -18.74 15.00
C ALA A 407 4.78 -18.07 16.18
N LEU A 408 4.35 -18.40 17.40
CA LEU A 408 5.06 -18.02 18.61
C LEU A 408 5.85 -19.19 19.17
N SER A 409 7.02 -18.87 19.70
CA SER A 409 7.85 -19.74 20.50
C SER A 409 8.15 -19.02 21.81
N PHE A 410 8.19 -19.76 22.91
CA PHE A 410 8.54 -19.19 24.21
C PHE A 410 9.50 -20.13 24.90
N VAL A 411 10.60 -19.57 25.39
CA VAL A 411 11.60 -20.30 26.20
C VAL A 411 11.56 -19.67 27.58
N GLU A 412 11.00 -20.39 28.56
CA GLU A 412 11.01 -19.95 29.95
C GLU A 412 12.45 -19.69 30.39
N ALA A 413 12.71 -18.53 31.01
CA ALA A 413 14.02 -18.25 31.56
C ALA A 413 14.27 -19.29 32.65
N ASN A 414 15.21 -20.21 32.42
CA ASN A 414 15.64 -21.15 33.44
C ASN A 414 16.05 -20.33 34.67
N GLN A 415 15.40 -20.55 35.81
CA GLN A 415 15.74 -19.87 37.06
C GLN A 415 17.25 -20.00 37.37
N SER A 416 17.92 -21.05 36.87
CA SER A 416 19.36 -21.25 37.02
C SER A 416 20.27 -20.36 36.15
N ASP A 417 19.78 -19.76 35.06
CA ASP A 417 20.58 -18.83 34.23
C ASP A 417 20.52 -17.40 34.76
N MET A 418 19.50 -17.05 35.56
CA MET A 418 19.50 -15.80 36.34
C MET A 418 20.41 -15.86 37.57
N ASP A 419 20.87 -17.05 37.98
CA ASP A 419 21.95 -17.25 38.96
C ASP A 419 23.35 -17.11 38.34
N THR A 420 23.46 -16.66 37.07
CA THR A 420 24.77 -16.28 36.53
C THR A 420 25.23 -14.98 37.19
N ASN A 421 25.83 -15.15 38.36
CA ASN A 421 26.41 -14.15 39.23
C ASN A 421 27.12 -13.06 38.41
N PHE A 422 26.57 -11.85 38.39
CA PHE A 422 27.33 -10.69 37.96
C PHE A 422 28.50 -10.49 38.94
N PHE A 423 29.72 -10.75 38.48
CA PHE A 423 30.93 -10.43 39.25
C PHE A 423 31.27 -8.95 39.05
N MET A 424 30.99 -8.12 40.06
CA MET A 424 31.58 -6.78 40.12
C MET A 424 32.93 -6.87 40.83
N ILE A 425 34.01 -6.64 40.08
CA ILE A 425 35.37 -6.62 40.60
C ILE A 425 35.67 -5.20 41.08
N ALA A 426 35.84 -5.04 42.39
CA ALA A 426 36.32 -3.81 42.97
C ALA A 426 37.53 -4.12 43.84
N LEU A 427 38.67 -3.45 43.62
CA LEU A 427 39.67 -3.28 44.68
C LEU A 427 40.42 -1.94 44.63
N ASP A 428 40.76 -1.54 45.87
CA ASP A 428 41.23 -0.28 46.46
C ASP A 428 40.17 0.83 46.62
N THR A 429 38.98 0.44 47.06
CA THR A 429 37.91 1.36 47.45
C THR A 429 37.70 1.28 48.97
N ASP A 430 37.38 2.42 49.57
CA ASP A 430 36.94 2.53 50.97
C ASP A 430 35.93 1.42 51.33
N GLU A 431 36.03 0.91 52.56
CA GLU A 431 35.20 -0.19 53.06
C GLU A 431 33.69 0.10 52.89
N GLY A 432 33.29 1.38 52.90
CA GLY A 432 31.93 1.82 52.60
C GLY A 432 31.50 1.58 51.14
N ILE A 433 32.38 1.81 50.17
CA ILE A 433 32.10 1.55 48.74
C ILE A 433 32.05 0.05 48.47
N LEU A 434 32.92 -0.72 49.11
CA LEU A 434 32.89 -2.19 49.01
C LEU A 434 31.57 -2.75 49.56
N ASN A 435 31.06 -2.21 50.66
CA ASN A 435 29.78 -2.61 51.24
C ASN A 435 28.59 -2.21 50.35
N GLN A 436 28.63 -1.03 49.71
CA GLN A 436 27.61 -0.63 48.75
C GLN A 436 27.63 -1.52 47.49
N LEU A 437 28.81 -1.88 46.98
CA LEU A 437 28.95 -2.78 45.83
C LEU A 437 28.48 -4.20 46.15
N LYS A 438 28.74 -4.70 47.37
CA LYS A 438 28.16 -5.94 47.87
C LYS A 438 26.64 -5.87 47.95
N GLU A 439 26.08 -4.74 48.38
CA GLU A 439 24.62 -4.56 48.44
C GLU A 439 23.99 -4.56 47.04
N VAL A 440 24.61 -3.88 46.06
CA VAL A 440 24.15 -3.87 44.66
C VAL A 440 24.31 -5.26 44.02
N ALA A 441 25.42 -5.96 44.26
CA ALA A 441 25.64 -7.32 43.80
C ALA A 441 24.59 -8.30 44.37
N ASN A 442 24.30 -8.20 45.67
CA ASN A 442 23.30 -9.04 46.33
C ASN A 442 21.87 -8.79 45.80
N ARG A 443 21.53 -7.54 45.44
CA ARG A 443 20.22 -7.24 44.81
C ARG A 443 20.09 -7.80 43.39
N GLY A 444 21.22 -8.05 42.70
CA GLY A 444 21.27 -8.63 41.36
C GLY A 444 21.65 -10.12 41.33
N GLY A 445 21.72 -10.80 42.49
CA GLY A 445 22.09 -12.22 42.57
C GLY A 445 23.55 -12.54 42.24
N GLY A 446 24.49 -11.61 42.46
CA GLY A 446 25.92 -11.79 42.15
C GLY A 446 26.86 -11.81 43.37
N GLU A 447 28.09 -12.30 43.18
CA GLU A 447 29.16 -12.42 44.20
C GLU A 447 30.34 -11.46 43.89
N VAL A 448 30.99 -10.90 44.92
CA VAL A 448 32.12 -9.96 44.77
C VAL A 448 33.45 -10.69 44.98
N LEU A 449 34.29 -10.77 43.94
CA LEU A 449 35.64 -11.34 44.01
C LEU A 449 36.72 -10.26 44.14
N ALA A 450 37.65 -10.46 45.07
CA ALA A 450 38.75 -9.53 45.37
C ALA A 450 40.02 -9.95 44.58
N VAL A 451 40.65 -9.04 43.81
CA VAL A 451 41.83 -9.35 42.97
C VAL A 451 42.93 -8.27 43.13
N GLU A 452 44.19 -8.67 43.33
CA GLU A 452 45.30 -7.76 43.64
C GLU A 452 45.59 -6.69 42.56
N ALA A 453 46.15 -5.55 42.99
CA ALA A 453 46.29 -4.31 42.22
C ALA A 453 47.02 -4.42 40.86
N ASN A 454 47.86 -5.45 40.68
CA ASN A 454 48.63 -5.64 39.44
C ASN A 454 47.77 -6.19 38.27
N ASP A 455 46.61 -6.77 38.56
CA ASP A 455 45.68 -7.34 37.56
C ASP A 455 44.47 -6.41 37.26
N LEU A 456 44.40 -5.27 37.95
CA LEU A 456 43.27 -4.34 37.93
C LEU A 456 42.98 -3.73 36.55
N LYS A 457 44.03 -3.48 35.76
CA LYS A 457 43.90 -2.85 34.43
C LYS A 457 43.28 -3.80 33.40
N LEU A 458 43.56 -5.10 33.53
CA LEU A 458 42.96 -6.15 32.72
C LEU A 458 41.51 -6.37 33.14
N ALA A 459 41.25 -6.44 34.45
CA ALA A 459 39.91 -6.59 35.03
C ALA A 459 38.96 -5.44 34.65
N LEU A 460 39.40 -4.18 34.74
CA LEU A 460 38.60 -3.00 34.36
C LEU A 460 38.33 -2.94 32.84
N SER A 461 39.28 -3.38 32.03
CA SER A 461 39.10 -3.39 30.57
C SER A 461 38.16 -4.51 30.13
N LEU A 462 38.22 -5.69 30.76
CA LEU A 462 37.25 -6.77 30.56
C LEU A 462 35.86 -6.37 31.08
N GLY A 463 35.76 -5.78 32.26
CA GLY A 463 34.51 -5.27 32.83
C GLY A 463 33.86 -4.18 31.96
N SER A 464 34.65 -3.26 31.40
CA SER A 464 34.16 -2.27 30.43
C SER A 464 33.68 -2.89 29.11
N VAL A 465 34.26 -4.01 28.68
CA VAL A 465 33.84 -4.70 27.45
C VAL A 465 32.55 -5.47 27.73
N VAL A 466 32.49 -6.21 28.84
CA VAL A 466 31.30 -6.95 29.30
C VAL A 466 30.11 -6.01 29.54
N ALA A 467 30.33 -4.84 30.17
CA ALA A 467 29.27 -3.85 30.38
C ALA A 467 28.77 -3.19 29.06
N LYS A 468 29.58 -3.22 28.00
CA LYS A 468 29.21 -2.69 26.67
C LYS A 468 28.62 -3.74 25.75
N THR A 469 28.99 -5.00 25.89
CA THR A 469 28.37 -6.13 25.19
C THR A 469 27.13 -6.56 25.97
N ARG A 470 25.95 -6.14 25.53
CA ARG A 470 24.65 -6.42 26.18
C ARG A 470 24.28 -7.91 26.34
N HIS A 471 25.13 -8.84 25.90
CA HIS A 471 24.96 -10.26 26.16
C HIS A 471 25.61 -10.62 27.49
N ARG A 472 24.78 -11.00 28.48
CA ARG A 472 25.19 -11.42 29.83
C ARG A 472 25.97 -12.76 29.87
N SER A 473 26.53 -13.19 28.74
CA SER A 473 27.42 -14.35 28.64
C SER A 473 28.65 -13.98 27.80
N PHE A 474 29.84 -14.12 28.40
CA PHE A 474 31.10 -13.88 27.72
C PHE A 474 31.66 -15.22 27.24
N GLY A 475 31.41 -15.56 25.97
CA GLY A 475 31.88 -16.83 25.41
C GLY A 475 33.41 -16.91 25.41
N VAL A 476 33.97 -18.11 25.61
CA VAL A 476 35.43 -18.35 25.72
C VAL A 476 36.21 -17.75 24.53
N GLY A 477 35.63 -17.77 23.32
CA GLY A 477 36.24 -17.17 22.13
C GLY A 477 36.30 -15.63 22.15
N GLN A 478 35.26 -14.97 22.68
CA GLN A 478 35.22 -13.51 22.83
C GLN A 478 36.13 -13.05 23.96
N PHE A 479 36.23 -13.84 25.04
CA PHE A 479 37.21 -13.66 26.10
C PHE A 479 38.63 -13.74 25.59
N ALA A 480 38.94 -14.78 24.81
CA ALA A 480 40.24 -14.92 24.18
C ALA A 480 40.55 -13.74 23.25
N GLN A 481 39.64 -13.36 22.34
CA GLN A 481 39.88 -12.25 21.41
C GLN A 481 40.08 -10.90 22.09
N THR A 482 39.29 -10.59 23.12
CA THR A 482 39.37 -9.32 23.85
C THR A 482 40.64 -9.26 24.69
N THR A 483 40.99 -10.37 25.36
CA THR A 483 42.26 -10.51 26.07
C THR A 483 43.44 -10.34 25.11
N LEU A 484 43.40 -10.99 23.94
CA LEU A 484 44.44 -10.89 22.91
C LEU A 484 44.59 -9.47 22.36
N LYS A 485 43.49 -8.75 22.15
CA LYS A 485 43.51 -7.36 21.66
C LYS A 485 44.12 -6.42 22.71
N LEU A 486 43.77 -6.60 23.98
CA LEU A 486 44.38 -5.87 25.10
C LEU A 486 45.88 -6.14 25.24
N MET A 487 46.29 -7.40 25.04
CA MET A 487 47.70 -7.81 25.05
C MET A 487 48.50 -7.27 23.86
N ALA A 488 47.86 -7.01 22.71
CA ALA A 488 48.50 -6.42 21.54
C ALA A 488 48.69 -4.90 21.66
N GLU A 489 47.84 -4.20 22.43
CA GLU A 489 47.87 -2.74 22.54
C GLU A 489 48.72 -2.23 23.71
N LYS A 490 49.02 -3.06 24.71
CA LYS A 490 49.73 -2.64 25.93
C LYS A 490 50.71 -3.70 26.42
N SER A 491 51.84 -3.26 26.97
CA SER A 491 52.81 -4.14 27.63
C SER A 491 52.27 -4.61 28.98
N PHE A 492 52.43 -5.90 29.28
CA PHE A 492 52.05 -6.48 30.57
C PHE A 492 53.14 -7.42 31.07
N ARG A 493 53.25 -7.54 32.39
CA ARG A 493 54.17 -8.47 33.05
C ARG A 493 53.37 -9.62 33.63
N ILE A 494 53.79 -10.84 33.34
CA ILE A 494 53.36 -12.03 34.06
C ILE A 494 54.61 -12.64 34.65
N SER A 495 54.78 -12.55 35.98
CA SER A 495 56.04 -12.86 36.67
C SER A 495 57.22 -12.01 36.13
N ASP A 496 58.41 -12.61 35.91
CA ASP A 496 59.62 -11.91 35.43
C ASP A 496 59.64 -11.69 33.92
N ILE A 497 58.57 -12.07 33.21
CA ILE A 497 58.49 -11.99 31.75
C ILE A 497 57.69 -10.74 31.35
N VAL A 498 58.32 -9.87 30.56
CA VAL A 498 57.69 -8.67 29.97
C VAL A 498 57.19 -9.03 28.57
N PHE A 499 55.88 -9.03 28.37
CA PHE A 499 55.29 -9.15 27.06
C PHE A 499 55.16 -7.75 26.45
N THR A 500 55.99 -7.47 25.43
CA THR A 500 55.90 -6.22 24.66
C THR A 500 54.85 -6.36 23.56
N PRO A 501 54.22 -5.25 23.12
CA PRO A 501 53.23 -5.25 22.03
C PRO A 501 53.71 -5.98 20.76
N GLU A 502 55.00 -5.88 20.41
CA GLU A 502 55.60 -6.57 19.26
C GLU A 502 55.73 -8.08 19.46
N LEU A 503 56.12 -8.54 20.65
CA LEU A 503 56.24 -9.96 20.97
C LEU A 503 54.85 -10.63 21.01
N ALA A 504 53.88 -9.94 21.62
CA ALA A 504 52.48 -10.35 21.64
C ALA A 504 51.91 -10.39 20.21
N SER A 505 52.02 -9.31 19.43
CA SER A 505 51.51 -9.24 18.05
C SER A 505 52.02 -10.37 17.15
N LYS A 506 53.30 -10.75 17.27
CA LYS A 506 53.91 -11.80 16.44
C LYS A 506 53.42 -13.21 16.80
N GLN A 507 53.26 -13.52 18.08
CA GLN A 507 52.70 -14.80 18.53
C GLN A 507 51.17 -14.87 18.32
N VAL A 508 50.49 -13.73 18.48
CA VAL A 508 49.04 -13.59 18.35
C VAL A 508 48.59 -13.66 16.90
N SER A 509 49.34 -13.09 15.95
CA SER A 509 49.04 -13.21 14.51
C SER A 509 49.11 -14.67 14.03
N GLY A 510 50.06 -15.46 14.55
CA GLY A 510 50.14 -16.90 14.32
C GLY A 510 48.96 -17.68 14.92
N LEU A 511 48.55 -17.33 16.14
CA LEU A 511 47.41 -17.95 16.83
C LEU A 511 46.06 -17.63 16.17
N ILE A 512 45.83 -16.37 15.78
CA ILE A 512 44.60 -15.94 15.10
C ILE A 512 44.49 -16.57 13.71
N THR A 513 45.59 -16.61 12.95
CA THR A 513 45.61 -17.27 11.63
C THR A 513 45.28 -18.76 11.75
N THR A 514 45.83 -19.43 12.76
CA THR A 514 45.59 -20.86 13.01
C THR A 514 44.16 -21.13 13.52
N ALA A 515 43.63 -20.28 14.40
CA ALA A 515 42.26 -20.40 14.92
C ALA A 515 41.20 -20.10 13.84
N LEU A 516 41.45 -19.12 12.95
CA LEU A 516 40.58 -18.81 11.82
C LEU A 516 40.61 -19.91 10.75
N GLN A 517 41.77 -20.51 10.49
CA GLN A 517 41.88 -21.71 9.64
C GLN A 517 41.20 -22.94 10.26
N ALA A 518 41.10 -23.02 11.59
CA ALA A 518 40.44 -24.12 12.29
C ALA A 518 38.91 -23.97 12.39
N LYS A 519 38.38 -22.74 12.39
CA LYS A 519 36.93 -22.45 12.40
C LYS A 519 36.18 -22.99 11.16
N ASN A 520 36.89 -23.17 10.05
CA ASN A 520 36.36 -23.70 8.79
C ASN A 520 36.59 -25.23 8.63
N SER A 521 37.04 -25.92 9.68
CA SER A 521 37.31 -27.37 9.64
C SER A 521 36.40 -28.16 10.59
N SER A 522 36.32 -29.47 10.37
CA SER A 522 35.49 -30.39 11.16
C SER A 522 35.90 -30.45 12.64
N ARG A 523 34.99 -30.87 13.52
CA ARG A 523 35.17 -30.91 14.99
C ARG A 523 36.39 -31.73 15.44
N ASP A 524 36.69 -32.82 14.75
CA ASP A 524 37.85 -33.69 15.04
C ASP A 524 39.17 -33.04 14.61
N GLU A 525 39.15 -32.29 13.51
CA GLU A 525 40.30 -31.57 13.00
C GLU A 525 40.65 -30.35 13.89
N PHE A 526 39.64 -29.73 14.50
CA PHE A 526 39.83 -28.70 15.53
C PHE A 526 40.55 -29.26 16.76
N GLY A 527 40.15 -30.43 17.25
CA GLY A 527 40.78 -31.10 18.39
C GLY A 527 42.27 -31.41 18.15
N ALA A 528 42.59 -31.94 16.97
CA ALA A 528 43.97 -32.25 16.59
C ALA A 528 44.86 -31.00 16.46
N LYS A 529 44.34 -29.92 15.85
CA LYS A 529 45.06 -28.65 15.69
C LYS A 529 45.28 -27.94 17.03
N PHE A 530 44.31 -28.01 17.94
CA PHE A 530 44.42 -27.46 19.28
C PHE A 530 45.45 -28.23 20.14
N LEU A 531 45.51 -29.57 20.01
CA LEU A 531 46.51 -30.40 20.68
C LEU A 531 47.94 -30.13 20.18
N ALA A 532 48.12 -29.93 18.87
CA ALA A 532 49.40 -29.56 18.27
C ALA A 532 49.89 -28.17 18.73
N MET A 533 48.96 -27.24 18.95
CA MET A 533 49.22 -25.91 19.52
C MET A 533 49.73 -26.00 20.97
N GLN A 534 49.09 -26.82 21.81
CA GLN A 534 49.53 -27.06 23.20
C GLN A 534 50.94 -27.68 23.27
N LEU A 535 51.25 -28.63 22.39
CA LEU A 535 52.58 -29.26 22.31
C LEU A 535 53.68 -28.28 21.88
N THR A 536 53.37 -27.35 20.97
CA THR A 536 54.32 -26.33 20.48
C THR A 536 54.64 -25.31 21.56
N LEU A 537 53.63 -24.84 22.29
CA LEU A 537 53.80 -23.93 23.45
C LEU A 537 54.59 -24.59 24.59
N THR A 538 54.42 -25.90 24.79
CA THR A 538 55.17 -26.68 25.79
C THR A 538 56.64 -26.86 25.40
N LYS A 539 56.93 -27.04 24.10
CA LYS A 539 58.29 -27.17 23.57
C LYS A 539 59.08 -25.85 23.68
N GLU A 540 58.45 -24.71 23.40
CA GLU A 540 59.07 -23.39 23.58
C GLU A 540 59.28 -23.04 25.06
N ARG A 541 58.36 -23.44 25.95
CA ARG A 541 58.57 -23.35 27.42
C ARG A 541 59.77 -24.17 27.90
N SER A 542 60.02 -25.36 27.32
CA SER A 542 61.17 -26.20 27.69
C SER A 542 62.52 -25.61 27.26
N LEU A 543 62.54 -24.78 26.22
CA LEU A 543 63.74 -24.09 25.75
C LEU A 543 64.02 -22.82 26.56
N ALA A 544 62.99 -22.23 27.18
CA ALA A 544 63.12 -21.07 28.05
C ALA A 544 63.54 -21.40 29.49
N SER A 545 63.42 -22.66 29.95
CA SER A 545 63.70 -23.06 31.35
C SER A 545 65.09 -23.70 31.57
N ALA A 546 66.09 -23.34 30.77
CA ALA A 546 67.45 -23.90 30.88
C ALA A 546 68.25 -23.44 32.12
N GLU A 547 67.66 -22.67 33.04
CA GLU A 547 68.35 -22.14 34.22
C GLU A 547 68.02 -22.82 35.58
N TYR A 548 67.02 -23.70 35.70
CA TYR A 548 66.71 -24.35 36.99
C TYR A 548 66.25 -25.81 36.83
N PRO A 549 67.11 -26.82 37.10
CA PRO A 549 66.81 -28.23 36.80
C PRO A 549 65.94 -28.97 37.82
N ALA A 550 65.61 -28.36 38.97
CA ALA A 550 64.97 -29.09 40.09
C ALA A 550 63.45 -29.35 39.94
N ASP A 551 62.73 -28.58 39.13
CA ASP A 551 61.25 -28.69 38.99
C ASP A 551 60.78 -29.53 37.78
N SER A 552 61.71 -29.93 36.91
CA SER A 552 61.42 -30.70 35.68
C SER A 552 60.81 -32.08 35.97
N ASP A 553 61.29 -32.77 37.01
CA ASP A 553 60.87 -34.14 37.30
C ASP A 553 59.50 -34.22 37.99
N ARG A 554 59.11 -33.16 38.71
CA ARG A 554 57.78 -33.06 39.33
C ARG A 554 56.69 -32.78 38.28
N LEU A 555 57.00 -31.94 37.29
CA LEU A 555 56.15 -31.66 36.13
C LEU A 555 56.00 -32.87 35.20
N ARG A 556 57.07 -33.66 35.01
CA ARG A 556 57.02 -34.92 34.24
C ARG A 556 56.15 -35.99 34.92
N GLY A 557 56.10 -36.02 36.25
CA GLY A 557 55.21 -36.90 37.01
C GLY A 557 53.73 -36.56 36.82
N LEU A 558 53.37 -35.28 36.99
CA LEU A 558 52.00 -34.78 36.84
C LEU A 558 51.45 -34.96 35.42
N LEU A 559 52.28 -34.78 34.38
CA LEU A 559 51.88 -34.98 32.99
C LEU A 559 51.65 -36.46 32.64
N ARG A 560 52.32 -37.39 33.32
CA ARG A 560 52.17 -38.83 33.04
C ARG A 560 50.83 -39.38 33.54
N ASP A 561 50.33 -38.83 34.64
CA ASP A 561 49.07 -39.29 35.27
C ASP A 561 47.83 -38.69 34.58
N VAL A 562 47.95 -37.51 33.96
CA VAL A 562 46.85 -36.88 33.21
C VAL A 562 46.69 -37.45 31.79
N ILE A 563 47.77 -37.95 31.17
CA ILE A 563 47.78 -38.39 29.76
C ILE A 563 47.31 -39.85 29.58
N LEU A 564 47.28 -40.68 30.63
CA LEU A 564 46.98 -42.12 30.51
C LEU A 564 45.66 -42.60 31.13
N SER A 565 44.77 -41.71 31.54
CA SER A 565 43.41 -42.11 31.93
C SER A 565 42.48 -42.11 30.70
N PRO A 566 41.92 -43.27 30.29
CA PRO A 566 41.00 -43.31 29.16
C PRO A 566 39.66 -42.66 29.54
N PHE A 567 39.30 -41.59 28.82
CA PHE A 567 37.93 -41.09 28.81
C PHE A 567 37.05 -42.10 28.05
N GLU A 568 36.20 -42.83 28.77
CA GLU A 568 35.04 -43.47 28.15
C GLU A 568 33.98 -42.40 27.81
N PRO A 569 33.36 -42.46 26.63
CA PRO A 569 32.39 -41.47 26.21
C PRO A 569 31.03 -41.68 26.90
N LYS A 570 30.45 -40.60 27.41
CA LYS A 570 29.01 -40.41 27.55
C LYS A 570 28.59 -39.18 26.77
#